data_AF-A0A4Q3TNJ5-F1
#
_entry.id   AF-A0A4Q3TNJ5-F1
#
_cell.length_a   1.000
_cell.length_b   1.000
_cell.length_c   1.000
_cell.angle_alpha   90.00
_cell.angle_beta   90.00
_cell.angle_gamma   90.00
#
_symmetry.space_group_name_H-M   'P 1'
#
loop_
_entity.id
_entity.type
_entity.pdbx_description
1 polymer ?
#
loop_
_entity_poly.entity_id
_entity_poly.type
_entity_poly.pdbx_seq_one_letter_code
_entity_poly.pdbx_strand_id
1 'polypeptide(L)'
;MAPRPPFELDNEDALKQLFAATVNQQSLEEAVELMVGVSGSDDTYHHELSQTFVFARTLAKEKDERLLRFINSSGYQVHDFGEAEQLLSDFQALYEGRHNELRAGK
;
A
#
# COMPACT_ATOMS: atom_id res chain seq x y z
N MET A 1 -26.68 5.77 5.29
CA MET A 1 -26.17 4.39 5.21
C MET A 1 -25.63 4.20 3.79
N ALA A 2 -24.34 4.44 3.60
CA ALA A 2 -23.71 4.28 2.28
C ALA A 2 -23.45 2.78 2.04
N PRO A 3 -23.70 2.26 0.82
CA PRO A 3 -23.46 0.85 0.51
C PRO A 3 -21.95 0.58 0.55
N ARG A 4 -21.53 -0.35 1.43
CA ARG A 4 -20.21 -0.96 1.34
C ARG A 4 -20.19 -1.84 0.09
N PRO A 5 -19.24 -1.65 -0.85
CA PRO A 5 -19.07 -2.62 -1.92
C PRO A 5 -18.58 -3.95 -1.33
N PRO A 6 -18.94 -5.10 -1.93
CA PRO A 6 -18.43 -6.39 -1.52
C PRO A 6 -16.97 -6.47 -1.94
N PHE A 7 -16.04 -6.16 -1.03
CA PHE A 7 -14.61 -6.25 -1.31
C PHE A 7 -14.14 -7.70 -1.20
N GLU A 8 -14.48 -8.51 -2.21
CA GLU A 8 -13.53 -9.48 -2.76
C GLU A 8 -12.72 -8.71 -3.81
N LEU A 9 -11.84 -7.80 -3.38
CA LEU A 9 -10.88 -7.22 -4.33
C LEU A 9 -9.92 -8.34 -4.69
N ASP A 10 -9.96 -8.82 -5.94
CA ASP A 10 -8.80 -9.44 -6.58
C ASP A 10 -7.57 -8.65 -6.11
N ASN A 11 -6.62 -9.29 -5.44
CA ASN A 11 -5.52 -8.60 -4.76
C ASN A 11 -4.73 -7.63 -5.68
N GLU A 12 -4.84 -7.83 -7.00
CA GLU A 12 -4.34 -6.92 -8.03
C GLU A 12 -5.03 -5.54 -8.05
N ASP A 13 -6.33 -5.46 -7.78
CA ASP A 13 -7.08 -4.21 -7.71
C ASP A 13 -6.75 -3.43 -6.42
N ALA A 14 -6.57 -4.14 -5.30
CA ALA A 14 -6.06 -3.55 -4.06
C ALA A 14 -4.65 -2.98 -4.23
N LEU A 15 -3.77 -3.70 -4.93
CA LEU A 15 -2.44 -3.22 -5.33
C LEU A 15 -2.51 -1.99 -6.22
N LYS A 16 -3.35 -2.02 -7.25
CA LYS A 16 -3.57 -0.85 -8.11
C LYS A 16 -4.09 0.33 -7.32
N GLN A 17 -4.98 0.14 -6.35
CA GLN A 17 -5.49 1.24 -5.52
C GLN A 17 -4.43 1.78 -4.55
N LEU A 18 -3.64 0.90 -3.91
CA LEU A 18 -2.51 1.27 -3.05
C LEU A 18 -1.55 2.21 -3.79
N PHE A 19 -1.21 1.83 -5.02
CA PHE A 19 -0.29 2.55 -5.86
C PHE A 19 -0.96 3.69 -6.66
N ALA A 20 -2.26 3.61 -6.97
CA ALA A 20 -3.00 4.73 -7.57
C ALA A 20 -3.18 5.88 -6.59
N ALA A 21 -3.31 5.59 -5.30
CA ALA A 21 -3.27 6.61 -4.25
C ALA A 21 -1.91 7.34 -4.23
N THR A 22 -0.83 6.71 -4.70
CA THR A 22 0.51 7.33 -4.79
C THR A 22 0.81 7.98 -6.15
N VAL A 23 -0.03 7.78 -7.17
CA VAL A 23 0.17 8.24 -8.58
C VAL A 23 0.31 9.75 -8.73
N ASN A 24 -0.17 10.55 -7.79
CA ASN A 24 -0.32 12.00 -7.97
C ASN A 24 0.94 12.82 -7.62
N GLN A 25 2.15 12.29 -7.87
CA GLN A 25 3.44 12.92 -7.52
C GLN A 25 3.66 13.15 -6.02
N GLN A 26 2.91 12.46 -5.17
CA GLN A 26 3.05 12.58 -3.73
C GLN A 26 4.26 11.79 -3.26
N SER A 27 5.00 12.36 -2.31
CA SER A 27 6.08 11.61 -1.68
C SER A 27 5.50 10.40 -0.94
N LEU A 28 6.30 9.35 -0.75
CA LEU A 28 5.85 8.14 -0.07
C LEU A 28 5.31 8.47 1.34
N GLU A 29 5.89 9.46 2.00
CA GLU A 29 5.41 10.02 3.27
C GLU A 29 4.01 10.66 3.19
N GLU A 30 3.71 11.43 2.15
CA GLU A 30 2.39 12.06 1.97
C GLU A 30 1.31 11.02 1.68
N ALA A 31 1.65 10.00 0.88
CA ALA A 31 0.76 8.87 0.65
C ALA A 31 0.45 8.13 1.97
N VAL A 32 1.47 7.91 2.80
CA VAL A 32 1.33 7.33 4.13
C VAL A 32 0.43 8.20 5.02
N GLU A 33 0.63 9.51 5.06
CA GLU A 33 -0.20 10.40 5.89
C GLU A 33 -1.69 10.33 5.52
N LEU A 34 -2.01 10.27 4.23
CA LEU A 34 -3.38 10.07 3.77
C LEU A 34 -3.93 8.71 4.19
N MET A 35 -3.14 7.65 4.03
CA MET A 35 -3.55 6.28 4.41
C MET A 35 -3.76 6.14 5.92
N VAL A 36 -2.88 6.74 6.73
CA VAL A 36 -2.98 6.73 8.20
C VAL A 36 -4.17 7.58 8.67
N GLY A 37 -4.46 8.69 8.00
CA GLY A 37 -5.65 9.50 8.28
C GLY A 37 -6.96 8.71 8.12
N VAL A 38 -7.04 7.83 7.12
CA VAL A 38 -8.19 6.94 6.89
C VAL A 38 -8.15 5.77 7.88
N SER A 39 -7.02 5.09 8.02
CA SER A 39 -6.89 3.87 8.83
C SER A 39 -7.01 4.12 10.34
N GLY A 40 -6.65 5.32 10.81
CA GLY A 40 -6.83 5.71 12.21
C GLY A 40 -8.30 5.81 12.66
N SER A 41 -9.24 5.80 11.72
CA SER A 41 -10.69 5.76 11.98
C SER A 41 -11.36 4.48 11.48
N ASP A 42 -10.64 3.62 10.75
CA ASP A 42 -11.14 2.39 10.15
C ASP A 42 -10.11 1.26 10.24
N ASP A 43 -10.24 0.43 11.29
CA ASP A 43 -9.39 -0.77 11.48
C ASP A 43 -9.55 -1.80 10.34
N THR A 44 -10.67 -1.80 9.60
CA THR A 44 -10.87 -2.70 8.45
C THR A 44 -9.93 -2.29 7.33
N TYR A 45 -9.90 -0.99 7.02
CA TYR A 45 -8.97 -0.43 6.04
C TYR A 45 -7.51 -0.68 6.43
N HIS A 46 -7.16 -0.56 7.73
CA HIS A 46 -5.82 -0.91 8.23
C HIS A 46 -5.45 -2.38 7.95
N HIS A 47 -6.38 -3.29 8.22
CA HIS A 47 -6.18 -4.73 8.01
C HIS A 47 -6.04 -5.06 6.52
N GLU A 48 -6.88 -4.49 5.66
CA GLU A 48 -6.82 -4.67 4.20
C GLU A 48 -5.51 -4.14 3.60
N LEU A 49 -5.07 -2.96 4.04
CA LEU A 49 -3.78 -2.38 3.61
C LEU A 49 -2.62 -3.30 4.01
N SER A 50 -2.63 -3.81 5.23
CA SER A 50 -1.60 -4.73 5.74
C SER A 50 -1.58 -6.04 4.94
N GLN A 51 -2.74 -6.61 4.59
CA GLN A 51 -2.81 -7.80 3.74
C GLN A 51 -2.31 -7.51 2.32
N THR A 52 -2.59 -6.32 1.79
CA THR A 52 -2.12 -5.90 0.46
C THR A 52 -0.59 -5.82 0.42
N PHE A 53 0.07 -5.29 1.46
CA PHE A 53 1.53 -5.30 1.56
C PHE A 53 2.11 -6.73 1.61
N VAL A 54 1.49 -7.63 2.38
CA VAL A 54 1.91 -9.04 2.47
C VAL A 54 1.78 -9.74 1.10
N PHE A 55 0.69 -9.49 0.39
CA PHE A 55 0.48 -10.02 -0.96
C PHE A 55 1.50 -9.47 -1.95
N ALA A 56 1.72 -8.15 -1.96
CA ALA A 56 2.72 -7.50 -2.82
C ALA A 56 4.13 -8.06 -2.62
N ARG A 57 4.52 -8.31 -1.36
CA ARG A 57 5.81 -8.95 -1.03
C ARG A 57 5.88 -10.41 -1.46
N THR A 58 4.75 -11.11 -1.45
CA THR A 58 4.68 -12.49 -1.97
C THR A 58 4.91 -12.49 -3.48
N LEU A 59 4.26 -11.60 -4.22
CA LEU A 59 4.50 -11.41 -5.65
C LEU A 59 5.96 -11.04 -5.96
N ALA A 60 6.59 -10.21 -5.12
CA ALA A 60 8.00 -9.85 -5.27
C ALA A 60 8.91 -11.09 -5.15
N LYS A 61 8.66 -11.94 -4.16
CA LYS A 61 9.40 -13.20 -3.93
C LYS A 61 9.18 -14.22 -5.04
N GLU A 62 7.97 -14.30 -5.56
CA GLU A 62 7.62 -15.16 -6.70
C GLU A 62 8.12 -14.61 -8.04
N LYS A 63 8.72 -13.41 -8.05
CA LYS A 63 9.21 -12.73 -9.25
C LYS A 63 8.10 -12.53 -10.30
N ASP A 64 6.90 -12.21 -9.82
CA ASP A 64 5.76 -11.94 -10.68
C ASP A 64 5.90 -10.57 -11.36
N GLU A 65 6.14 -10.57 -12.67
CA GLU A 65 6.37 -9.36 -13.48
C GLU A 65 5.20 -8.36 -13.43
N ARG A 66 3.99 -8.81 -13.04
CA ARG A 66 2.84 -7.92 -12.86
C ARG A 66 3.07 -6.91 -11.74
N LEU A 67 3.80 -7.29 -10.69
CA LEU A 67 4.14 -6.39 -9.59
C LEU A 67 4.93 -5.18 -10.08
N LEU A 68 5.99 -5.40 -10.88
CA LEU A 68 6.79 -4.33 -11.44
C LEU A 68 5.95 -3.41 -12.32
N ARG A 69 4.98 -3.96 -13.07
CA ARG A 69 4.06 -3.14 -13.88
C ARG A 69 3.14 -2.29 -13.02
N PHE A 70 2.63 -2.81 -11.91
CA PHE A 70 1.79 -2.02 -11.00
C PHE A 70 2.57 -0.88 -10.36
N ILE A 71 3.79 -1.17 -9.88
CA ILE A 71 4.66 -0.15 -9.29
C ILE A 71 5.06 0.88 -10.35
N ASN A 72 5.53 0.46 -11.52
CA ASN A 72 5.95 1.39 -12.58
C ASN A 72 4.78 2.20 -13.16
N SER A 73 3.55 1.67 -13.14
CA SER A 73 2.35 2.43 -13.53
C SER A 73 1.98 3.50 -12.52
N SER A 74 2.59 3.50 -11.34
CA SER A 74 2.23 4.36 -10.22
C SER A 74 3.09 5.60 -10.02
N GLY A 75 4.05 5.82 -10.92
CA GLY A 75 5.00 6.93 -10.84
C GLY A 75 6.29 6.58 -10.09
N TYR A 76 6.32 5.51 -9.30
CA TYR A 76 7.57 4.92 -8.81
C TYR A 76 8.27 4.16 -9.94
N GLN A 77 9.59 4.25 -10.03
CA GLN A 77 10.38 3.45 -10.98
C GLN A 77 11.18 2.39 -10.23
N VAL A 78 10.86 1.12 -10.48
CA VAL A 78 11.61 -0.03 -9.98
C VAL A 78 12.07 -0.87 -11.16
N HIS A 79 13.35 -1.25 -11.17
CA HIS A 79 14.01 -1.95 -12.26
C HIS A 79 14.09 -3.46 -12.00
N ASP A 80 14.07 -3.87 -10.74
CA ASP A 80 14.06 -5.28 -10.35
C ASP A 80 13.18 -5.58 -9.12
N PHE A 81 12.98 -6.87 -8.86
CA PHE A 81 12.14 -7.35 -7.76
C PHE A 81 12.72 -7.03 -6.37
N GLY A 82 14.05 -6.86 -6.27
CA GLY A 82 14.70 -6.43 -5.03
C GLY A 82 14.36 -4.97 -4.72
N GLU A 83 14.42 -4.08 -5.72
CA GLU A 83 13.97 -2.70 -5.58
C GLU A 83 12.46 -2.61 -5.26
N ALA A 84 11.63 -3.46 -5.87
CA ALA A 84 10.22 -3.56 -5.54
C ALA A 84 9.98 -4.02 -4.09
N GLU A 85 10.70 -5.03 -3.62
CA GLU A 85 10.59 -5.51 -2.24
C GLU A 85 11.08 -4.46 -1.23
N GLN A 86 12.15 -3.74 -1.57
CA GLN A 86 12.67 -2.65 -0.76
C GLN A 86 11.65 -1.51 -0.65
N LEU A 87 11.10 -1.04 -1.78
CA LEU A 87 10.06 -0.01 -1.81
C LEU A 87 8.84 -0.40 -0.97
N LEU A 88 8.36 -1.64 -1.12
CA LEU A 88 7.24 -2.15 -0.34
C LEU A 88 7.55 -2.22 1.16
N SER A 89 8.78 -2.60 1.52
CA SER A 89 9.21 -2.69 2.92
C SER A 89 9.35 -1.31 3.56
N ASP A 90 9.95 -0.35 2.85
CA ASP A 90 10.02 1.05 3.29
C ASP A 90 8.62 1.65 3.45
N PHE A 91 7.72 1.39 2.51
CA PHE A 91 6.35 1.88 2.57
C PHE A 91 5.58 1.29 3.76
N GLN A 92 5.64 -0.03 3.92
CA GLN A 92 5.03 -0.70 5.06
C GLN A 92 5.58 -0.14 6.39
N ALA A 93 6.91 0.00 6.52
CA ALA A 93 7.55 0.50 7.74
C ALA A 93 7.14 1.94 8.06
N LEU A 94 7.10 2.83 7.06
CA LEU A 94 6.64 4.20 7.22
C LEU A 94 5.18 4.26 7.65
N TYR A 95 4.32 3.46 7.01
CA TYR A 95 2.91 3.37 7.36
C TYR A 95 2.68 2.87 8.78
N GLU A 96 3.30 1.74 9.16
CA GLU A 96 3.17 1.18 10.51
C GLU A 96 3.73 2.14 11.57
N GLY A 97 4.85 2.81 11.28
CA GLY A 97 5.44 3.83 12.15
C GLY A 97 4.47 4.97 12.40
N ARG A 98 3.95 5.60 11.34
CA ARG A 98 2.99 6.71 11.43
C ARG A 98 1.67 6.31 12.07
N HIS A 99 1.15 5.12 11.74
CA HIS A 99 -0.06 4.60 12.35
C HIS A 99 0.11 4.37 13.85
N ASN A 100 1.25 3.83 14.28
CA ASN A 100 1.54 3.63 15.69
C ASN A 100 1.71 4.96 16.44
N GLU A 101 2.38 5.96 15.84
CA GLU A 101 2.46 7.32 16.41
C GLU A 101 1.06 7.94 16.60
N LEU A 102 0.19 7.82 15.60
CA LEU A 102 -1.19 8.31 15.66
C LEU A 102 -1.98 7.64 16.80
N ARG A 103 -1.77 6.34 17.02
CA ARG A 103 -2.43 5.59 18.12
C ARG A 103 -1.83 5.89 19.49
N ALA A 104 -0.53 6.16 19.58
CA ALA A 104 0.16 6.46 20.83
C ALA A 104 -0.08 7.91 21.31
N GLY A 105 -0.39 8.83 20.41
CA GLY A 105 -0.71 10.23 20.70
C GLY A 105 -2.18 10.52 21.04
N LYS A 106 -3.03 9.49 21.18
CA LYS A 106 -4.47 9.61 21.43
C LYS A 106 -4.85 9.26 22.87
#